data_AF-A0A3N5W857-F1
#
_entry.id   AF-A0A3N5W857-F1
#
_cell.length_a   1.000
_cell.length_b   1.000
_cell.length_c   1.000
_cell.angle_alpha   90.00
_cell.angle_beta   90.00
_cell.angle_gamma   90.00
#
_symmetry.space_group_name_H-M   'P 1'
#
loop_
_entity.id
_entity.type
_entity.pdbx_description
1 polymer ?
#
loop_
_entity_poly.entity_id
_entity_poly.type
_entity_poly.pdbx_seq_one_letter_code
_entity_poly.pdbx_strand_id
1 'polypeptide(L)'
;MSQAEQYKLEYISKTTKTPISQVENIINNMPNNSNDPMVNYIESLYQYINDYLYKALILTTTTVIAGGAVTTYATEIVRLTHQEILNRMINHTYDLLAEYKHNLVYVPSNAIASPLCVKRQGKVYWTNIRNKDYPELEPQMFIYGGGLFHPYCRHNMNPWFPDDVIDDPPNVKESSELYAQNQQWKYLKRNKKKYTDRIKKAKACGLDHSKDSIKWNEWNNRLKSFNKSINRNLIHV
;
A
#
# COMPACT_ATOMS: atom_id res chain seq x y z
N MET A 1 -4.67 34.09 -0.49
CA MET A 1 -4.60 32.69 -0.92
C MET A 1 -4.68 32.66 -2.44
N SER A 2 -3.68 32.09 -3.09
CA SER A 2 -3.62 31.96 -4.54
C SER A 2 -4.67 30.98 -5.08
N GLN A 3 -4.98 31.08 -6.36
CA GLN A 3 -5.92 30.17 -7.02
C GLN A 3 -5.45 28.70 -6.98
N ALA A 4 -4.13 28.48 -6.98
CA ALA A 4 -3.53 27.16 -6.82
C ALA A 4 -3.74 26.58 -5.41
N GLU A 5 -3.62 27.41 -4.37
CA GLU A 5 -3.86 27.02 -2.98
C GLU A 5 -5.33 26.68 -2.73
N GLN A 6 -6.26 27.46 -3.28
CA GLN A 6 -7.69 27.14 -3.24
C GLN A 6 -8.00 25.79 -3.88
N TYR A 7 -7.44 25.53 -5.07
CA TYR A 7 -7.66 24.26 -5.77
C TYR A 7 -7.12 23.06 -4.96
N LYS A 8 -5.95 23.22 -4.32
CA LYS A 8 -5.33 22.19 -3.48
C LYS A 8 -6.19 21.86 -2.25
N LEU A 9 -6.72 22.87 -1.57
CA LEU A 9 -7.61 22.70 -0.41
C LEU A 9 -8.92 22.02 -0.80
N GLU A 10 -9.51 22.43 -1.93
CA GLU A 10 -10.73 21.82 -2.45
C GLU A 10 -10.53 20.34 -2.82
N TYR A 11 -9.40 20.01 -3.42
CA TYR A 11 -9.04 18.63 -3.76
C TYR A 11 -8.84 17.76 -2.50
N ILE A 12 -8.11 18.25 -1.50
CA ILE A 12 -7.89 17.54 -0.23
C ILE A 12 -9.22 17.31 0.47
N SER A 13 -10.04 18.35 0.62
CA SER A 13 -11.38 18.28 1.22
C SER A 13 -12.27 17.20 0.57
N LYS A 14 -12.34 17.19 -0.77
CA LYS A 14 -13.11 16.19 -1.53
C LYS A 14 -12.58 14.77 -1.33
N THR A 15 -11.27 14.61 -1.20
CA THR A 15 -10.62 13.30 -1.11
C THR A 15 -10.69 12.71 0.30
N THR A 16 -10.51 13.52 1.33
CA THR A 16 -10.55 13.09 2.74
C THR A 16 -11.96 13.14 3.34
N LYS A 17 -12.93 13.73 2.63
CA LYS A 17 -14.27 14.08 3.15
C LYS A 17 -14.20 14.99 4.38
N THR A 18 -13.15 15.79 4.48
CA THR A 18 -12.95 16.75 5.57
C THR A 18 -13.34 18.14 5.06
N PRO A 19 -14.17 18.92 5.76
CA PRO A 19 -14.49 20.30 5.39
C PRO A 19 -13.24 21.14 5.14
N ILE A 20 -13.28 22.03 4.14
CA ILE A 20 -12.15 22.92 3.78
C ILE A 20 -11.63 23.68 5.00
N SER A 21 -12.54 24.19 5.84
CA SER A 21 -12.20 24.90 7.08
C SER A 21 -11.42 24.04 8.08
N GLN A 22 -11.67 22.74 8.16
CA GLN A 22 -10.90 21.82 9.00
C GLN A 22 -9.55 21.50 8.37
N VAL A 23 -9.47 21.35 7.04
CA VAL A 23 -8.20 21.15 6.32
C VAL A 23 -7.29 22.37 6.49
N GLU A 24 -7.83 23.58 6.34
CA GLU A 24 -7.11 24.84 6.58
C GLU A 24 -6.64 24.94 8.04
N ASN A 25 -7.49 24.59 9.00
CA ASN A 25 -7.13 24.63 10.42
C ASN A 25 -6.03 23.63 10.77
N ILE A 26 -6.02 22.45 10.15
CA ILE A 26 -4.95 21.45 10.29
C ILE A 26 -3.64 21.98 9.69
N ILE A 27 -3.68 22.55 8.49
CA ILE A 27 -2.48 23.07 7.80
C ILE A 27 -1.90 24.28 8.54
N ASN A 28 -2.76 25.20 8.99
CA ASN A 28 -2.33 26.45 9.66
C ASN A 28 -1.83 26.21 11.09
N ASN A 29 -2.28 25.13 11.74
CA ASN A 29 -1.82 24.72 13.06
C ASN A 29 -0.82 23.56 13.03
N MET A 30 -0.37 23.14 11.84
CA MET A 30 0.77 22.24 11.78
C MET A 30 1.95 22.97 12.44
N PRO A 31 2.60 22.36 13.46
CA PRO A 31 3.70 23.01 14.14
C PRO A 31 4.80 23.31 13.12
N ASN A 32 5.03 24.59 12.83
CA ASN A 32 6.20 25.09 12.09
C ASN A 32 7.43 25.06 13.01
N ASN A 33 7.80 23.87 13.46
CA ASN A 33 9.02 23.68 14.21
C ASN A 33 9.98 22.87 13.35
N SER A 34 10.89 23.56 12.64
CA SER A 34 11.93 22.95 11.79
C SER A 34 12.90 22.03 12.55
N ASN A 35 12.78 21.96 13.88
CA ASN A 35 13.54 21.06 14.74
C ASN A 35 12.72 19.87 15.24
N ASP A 36 11.43 19.76 14.89
CA ASP A 36 10.61 18.61 15.23
C ASP A 36 10.87 17.49 14.20
N PRO A 37 11.37 16.31 14.63
CA PRO A 37 11.67 15.19 13.74
C PRO A 37 10.47 14.73 12.90
N MET A 38 9.25 14.82 13.44
CA MET A 38 8.03 14.45 12.72
C MET A 38 7.69 15.46 11.63
N VAL A 39 7.89 16.75 11.88
CA VAL A 39 7.65 17.81 10.88
C VAL A 39 8.64 17.67 9.72
N ASN A 40 9.93 17.50 10.03
CA ASN A 40 10.97 17.27 9.04
C ASN A 40 10.73 15.98 8.23
N TYR A 41 10.24 14.92 8.88
CA TYR A 41 9.87 13.69 8.20
C TYR A 41 8.68 13.89 7.23
N ILE A 42 7.61 14.55 7.67
CA ILE A 42 6.44 14.86 6.84
C ILE A 42 6.84 15.73 5.64
N GLU A 43 7.68 16.75 5.86
CA GLU A 43 8.20 17.58 4.77
C GLU A 43 9.05 16.78 3.77
N SER A 44 9.92 15.88 4.27
CA SER A 44 10.73 15.01 3.41
C SER A 44 9.86 14.07 2.57
N LEU A 45 8.80 13.51 3.15
CA LEU A 45 7.82 12.68 2.43
C LEU A 45 7.08 13.51 1.39
N TYR A 46 6.65 14.73 1.73
CA TYR A 46 5.94 15.61 0.82
C TYR A 46 6.81 16.01 -0.38
N GLN A 47 8.07 16.39 -0.16
CA GLN A 47 9.03 16.67 -1.22
C GLN A 47 9.27 15.45 -2.11
N TYR A 48 9.46 14.27 -1.51
CA TYR A 48 9.64 13.01 -2.22
C TYR A 48 8.43 12.63 -3.08
N ILE A 49 7.21 12.74 -2.52
CA ILE A 49 5.95 12.50 -3.22
C ILE A 49 5.84 13.45 -4.42
N ASN A 50 6.14 14.74 -4.25
CA ASN A 50 6.08 15.71 -5.33
C ASN A 50 7.08 15.43 -6.45
N ASP A 51 8.33 15.09 -6.12
CA ASP A 51 9.34 14.72 -7.11
C ASP A 51 8.91 13.50 -7.94
N TYR A 52 8.34 12.47 -7.29
CA TYR A 52 7.83 11.30 -8.00
C TYR A 52 6.55 11.55 -8.78
N LEU A 53 5.61 12.34 -8.26
CA LEU A 53 4.42 12.74 -9.02
C LEU A 53 4.81 13.57 -10.25
N TYR A 54 5.82 14.44 -10.12
CA TYR A 54 6.37 15.20 -11.23
C TYR A 54 7.04 14.31 -12.27
N LYS A 55 7.88 13.35 -11.84
CA LYS A 55 8.47 12.32 -12.71
C LYS A 55 7.39 11.48 -13.40
N ALA A 56 6.36 11.05 -12.68
CA ALA A 56 5.24 10.30 -13.22
C ALA A 56 4.48 11.12 -14.28
N LEU A 57 4.23 12.40 -14.01
CA LEU A 57 3.57 13.32 -14.93
C LEU A 57 4.39 13.51 -16.22
N ILE A 58 5.70 13.74 -16.11
CA ILE A 58 6.61 13.87 -17.24
C ILE A 58 6.55 12.58 -18.08
N LEU A 59 6.78 11.42 -17.47
CA LEU A 59 6.77 10.14 -18.18
C LEU A 59 5.43 9.82 -18.84
N THR A 60 4.32 10.15 -18.16
CA THR A 60 2.97 9.99 -18.70
C THR A 60 2.81 10.87 -19.94
N THR A 61 3.22 12.14 -19.86
CA THR A 61 3.16 13.10 -20.97
C THR A 61 4.03 12.65 -22.15
N THR A 62 5.27 12.21 -21.89
CA THR A 62 6.15 11.66 -22.93
C THR A 62 5.59 10.40 -23.57
N THR A 63 4.95 9.52 -22.80
CA THR A 63 4.33 8.28 -23.32
C THR A 63 3.09 8.58 -24.16
N VAL A 64 2.29 9.60 -23.78
CA VAL A 64 1.16 10.09 -24.59
C VAL A 64 1.69 10.61 -25.94
N ILE A 65 2.73 11.44 -25.90
CA ILE A 65 3.35 12.02 -27.12
C ILE A 65 3.95 10.92 -28.00
N ALA A 66 4.53 9.88 -27.41
CA ALA A 66 5.12 8.74 -28.13
C ALA A 66 4.10 7.67 -28.57
N GLY A 67 2.79 7.87 -28.37
CA GLY A 67 1.75 6.93 -28.79
C GLY A 67 1.67 5.62 -27.99
N GLY A 68 2.32 5.54 -26.82
CA GLY A 68 2.32 4.36 -25.95
C GLY A 68 1.05 4.23 -25.11
N ALA A 69 0.82 3.05 -24.51
CA ALA A 69 -0.31 2.80 -23.61
C ALA A 69 -0.09 3.46 -22.23
N VAL A 70 -0.28 4.77 -22.18
CA VAL A 70 -0.15 5.72 -21.06
C VAL A 70 -0.62 5.17 -19.71
N THR A 71 -1.73 4.43 -19.68
CA THR A 71 -2.38 4.01 -18.44
C THR A 71 -1.62 2.92 -17.69
N THR A 72 -0.90 2.02 -18.38
CA THR A 72 -0.21 0.91 -17.73
C THR A 72 1.05 1.39 -17.03
N TYR A 73 1.76 2.32 -17.67
CA TYR A 73 3.04 2.82 -17.18
C TYR A 73 2.87 3.81 -16.03
N ALA A 74 1.93 4.76 -16.13
CA ALA A 74 1.56 5.63 -15.03
C ALA A 74 1.11 4.84 -13.78
N THR A 75 0.37 3.74 -13.99
CA THR A 75 -0.05 2.85 -12.89
C THR A 75 1.14 2.17 -12.21
N GLU A 76 2.16 1.78 -12.97
CA GLU A 76 3.35 1.12 -12.41
C GLU A 76 4.22 2.10 -11.62
N ILE A 77 4.39 3.33 -12.11
CA ILE A 77 5.10 4.37 -11.36
C ILE A 77 4.38 4.67 -10.05
N VAL A 78 3.06 4.89 -10.09
CA VAL A 78 2.27 5.11 -8.86
C VAL A 78 2.42 3.96 -7.88
N ARG A 79 2.48 2.71 -8.37
CA ARG A 79 2.75 1.56 -7.51
C ARG A 79 4.12 1.67 -6.88
N LEU A 80 5.19 1.79 -7.67
CA LEU A 80 6.57 1.87 -7.18
C LEU A 80 6.75 3.01 -6.17
N THR A 81 6.18 4.19 -6.44
CA THR A 81 6.17 5.31 -5.50
C THR A 81 5.51 4.92 -4.18
N HIS A 82 4.33 4.27 -4.25
CA HIS A 82 3.66 3.80 -3.04
C HIS A 82 4.49 2.77 -2.27
N GLN A 83 5.20 1.86 -2.96
CA GLN A 83 6.10 0.89 -2.31
C GLN A 83 7.20 1.59 -1.53
N GLU A 84 7.82 2.60 -2.13
CA GLU A 84 8.94 3.32 -1.53
C GLU A 84 8.48 4.26 -0.40
N ILE A 85 7.28 4.84 -0.49
CA ILE A 85 6.67 5.56 0.64
C ILE A 85 6.49 4.61 1.82
N LEU A 86 5.92 3.42 1.60
CA LEU A 86 5.74 2.44 2.67
C LEU A 86 7.08 2.01 3.28
N ASN A 87 8.11 1.78 2.45
CA ASN A 87 9.47 1.52 2.93
C ASN A 87 9.98 2.59 3.88
N ARG A 88 9.87 3.86 3.46
CA ARG A 88 10.31 5.01 4.26
C ARG A 88 9.51 5.16 5.54
N MET A 89 8.21 4.85 5.52
CA MET A 89 7.36 4.84 6.73
C MET A 89 7.81 3.78 7.72
N ILE A 90 8.09 2.57 7.24
CA ILE A 90 8.56 1.47 8.06
C ILE A 90 9.93 1.78 8.66
N ASN A 91 10.89 2.25 7.85
CA ASN A 91 12.22 2.65 8.33
C ASN A 91 12.15 3.81 9.32
N HIS A 92 11.34 4.83 9.03
CA HIS A 92 11.19 5.95 9.96
C HIS A 92 10.56 5.52 11.29
N THR A 93 9.57 4.61 11.25
CA THR A 93 9.01 4.04 12.48
C THR A 93 10.08 3.31 13.29
N TYR A 94 10.96 2.55 12.61
CA TYR A 94 12.10 1.88 13.22
C TYR A 94 13.06 2.89 13.90
N ASP A 95 13.39 3.99 13.22
CA ASP A 95 14.28 5.03 13.74
C ASP A 95 13.65 5.78 14.94
N LEU A 96 12.36 6.10 14.87
CA LEU A 96 11.63 6.75 15.97
C LEU A 96 11.63 5.87 17.24
N LEU A 97 11.47 4.56 17.11
CA LEU A 97 11.56 3.65 18.25
C LEU A 97 12.92 3.74 18.94
N ALA A 98 14.00 3.89 18.17
CA ALA A 98 15.34 4.12 18.70
C ALA A 98 15.42 5.44 19.49
N GLU A 99 14.89 6.53 18.91
CA GLU A 99 14.87 7.85 19.52
C GLU A 99 14.10 7.87 20.85
N TYR A 100 12.92 7.22 20.88
CA TYR A 100 12.11 7.08 22.09
C TYR A 100 12.62 6.00 23.05
N LYS A 101 13.77 5.38 22.77
CA LYS A 101 14.38 4.30 23.57
C LYS A 101 13.43 3.11 23.77
N HIS A 102 12.50 2.91 22.85
CA HIS A 102 11.62 1.76 22.84
C HIS A 102 12.25 0.63 22.06
N ASN A 103 12.44 -0.52 22.70
CA ASN A 103 13.25 -1.60 22.14
C ASN A 103 12.43 -2.75 21.54
N LEU A 104 11.17 -2.92 21.95
CA LEU A 104 10.38 -4.10 21.58
C LEU A 104 9.27 -3.74 20.60
N VAL A 105 9.16 -4.51 19.54
CA VAL A 105 8.13 -4.33 18.52
C VAL A 105 7.39 -5.62 18.26
N TYR A 106 6.08 -5.50 18.06
CA TYR A 106 5.24 -6.60 17.63
C TYR A 106 4.93 -6.47 16.14
N VAL A 107 5.10 -7.58 15.42
CA VAL A 107 4.64 -7.71 14.02
C VAL A 107 3.34 -8.50 14.02
N PRO A 108 2.17 -7.85 13.78
CA PRO A 108 0.88 -8.50 13.90
C PRO A 108 0.68 -9.70 12.97
N SER A 109 -0.08 -10.67 13.45
CA SER A 109 -0.51 -11.82 12.66
C SER A 109 -1.58 -11.43 11.64
N ASN A 110 -1.45 -11.95 10.42
CA ASN A 110 -2.43 -11.82 9.35
C ASN A 110 -2.69 -13.20 8.74
N ALA A 111 -3.97 -13.59 8.69
CA ALA A 111 -4.42 -14.86 8.13
C ALA A 111 -4.04 -15.04 6.65
N ILE A 112 -3.88 -13.94 5.91
CA ILE A 112 -3.52 -13.92 4.48
C ILE A 112 -2.14 -13.27 4.31
N ALA A 113 -1.14 -13.80 5.01
CA ALA A 113 0.25 -13.37 4.86
C ALA A 113 0.95 -14.04 3.68
N SER A 114 1.87 -13.32 3.04
CA SER A 114 2.72 -13.92 2.02
C SER A 114 3.66 -14.97 2.63
N PRO A 115 4.20 -15.89 1.81
CA PRO A 115 5.23 -16.83 2.26
C PRO A 115 6.49 -16.18 2.86
N LEU A 116 6.77 -14.90 2.51
CA LEU A 116 7.91 -14.15 3.04
C LEU A 116 7.64 -13.60 4.45
N CYS A 117 6.40 -13.20 4.72
CA CYS A 117 5.99 -12.62 6.01
C CYS A 117 5.48 -13.66 7.01
N VAL A 118 4.89 -14.76 6.53
CA VAL A 118 4.19 -15.75 7.37
C VAL A 118 5.07 -16.33 8.49
N LYS A 119 6.38 -16.47 8.24
CA LYS A 119 7.35 -17.00 9.24
C LYS A 119 7.75 -15.96 10.29
N ARG A 120 7.47 -14.68 10.04
CA ARG A 120 7.96 -13.52 10.78
C ARG A 120 6.85 -12.67 11.42
N GLN A 121 5.59 -13.06 11.25
CA GLN A 121 4.44 -12.43 11.90
C GLN A 121 4.08 -13.14 13.21
N GLY A 122 3.26 -12.50 14.04
CA GLY A 122 2.82 -13.04 15.32
C GLY A 122 3.95 -13.12 16.34
N LYS A 123 4.95 -12.25 16.23
CA LYS A 123 6.18 -12.30 17.00
C LYS A 123 6.57 -10.91 17.49
N VAL A 124 7.10 -10.90 18.70
CA VAL A 124 7.81 -9.75 19.26
C VAL A 124 9.27 -9.86 18.89
N TYR A 125 9.86 -8.73 18.53
CA TYR A 125 11.25 -8.58 18.17
C TYR A 125 11.89 -7.47 19.00
N TRP A 126 13.21 -7.53 19.19
CA TRP A 126 13.97 -6.36 19.61
C TRP A 126 14.59 -5.65 18.39
N THR A 127 14.88 -4.37 18.53
CA THR A 127 15.43 -3.54 17.44
C THR A 127 16.87 -3.10 17.73
N ASN A 128 17.08 -2.23 18.72
CA ASN A 128 18.35 -1.52 18.93
C ASN A 128 19.21 -2.08 20.06
N ILE A 129 18.56 -2.61 21.10
CA ILE A 129 19.21 -3.15 22.30
C ILE A 129 18.96 -4.65 22.33
N ARG A 130 20.05 -5.43 22.33
CA ARG A 130 19.96 -6.88 22.34
C ARG A 130 19.09 -7.37 23.50
N ASN A 131 18.06 -8.14 23.17
CA ASN A 131 17.25 -8.87 24.12
C ASN A 131 17.45 -10.38 23.91
N LYS A 132 17.58 -11.16 24.99
CA LYS A 132 17.80 -12.61 24.90
C LYS A 132 16.52 -13.41 24.67
N ASP A 133 15.38 -12.83 25.02
CA ASP A 133 14.07 -13.49 25.00
C ASP A 133 13.38 -13.33 23.64
N TYR A 134 13.82 -12.35 22.83
CA TYR A 134 13.24 -12.04 21.53
C TYR A 134 14.28 -12.09 20.41
N PRO A 135 13.89 -12.41 19.16
CA PRO A 135 14.75 -12.25 17.99
C PRO A 135 14.96 -10.78 17.60
N GLU A 136 16.04 -10.50 16.86
CA GLU A 136 16.30 -9.18 16.27
C GLU A 136 15.37 -8.93 15.08
N LEU A 137 14.89 -7.69 14.94
CA LEU A 137 14.25 -7.20 13.74
C LEU A 137 15.25 -6.32 12.97
N GLU A 138 16.01 -6.93 12.07
CA GLU A 138 16.97 -6.19 11.26
C GLU A 138 16.27 -5.43 10.11
N PRO A 139 16.68 -4.18 9.78
CA PRO A 139 16.17 -3.48 8.60
C PRO A 139 16.38 -4.22 7.28
N GLN A 140 17.41 -5.06 7.19
CA GLN A 140 17.66 -5.98 6.07
C GLN A 140 16.52 -7.00 5.90
N MET A 141 15.74 -7.26 6.95
CA MET A 141 14.56 -8.12 6.87
C MET A 141 13.32 -7.39 6.34
N PHE A 142 13.41 -6.12 5.93
CA PHE A 142 12.28 -5.38 5.35
C PHE A 142 12.17 -5.62 3.83
N ILE A 143 11.44 -4.77 3.12
CA ILE A 143 11.03 -4.98 1.72
C ILE A 143 12.22 -5.32 0.82
N TYR A 144 13.34 -4.61 0.97
CA TYR A 144 14.49 -4.73 0.07
C TYR A 144 15.37 -5.96 0.30
N GLY A 145 15.33 -6.60 1.48
CA GLY A 145 16.02 -7.87 1.71
C GLY A 145 15.11 -9.10 1.66
N GLY A 146 13.93 -8.96 1.05
CA GLY A 146 13.03 -10.09 0.79
C GLY A 146 12.29 -10.60 2.03
N GLY A 147 12.00 -9.72 2.99
CA GLY A 147 11.30 -10.09 4.22
C GLY A 147 9.94 -9.41 4.44
N LEU A 148 9.76 -8.82 5.61
CA LEU A 148 8.54 -8.19 6.09
C LEU A 148 8.18 -6.92 5.30
N PHE A 149 6.92 -6.49 5.46
CA PHE A 149 6.38 -5.19 5.01
C PHE A 149 6.29 -4.96 3.51
N HIS A 150 6.40 -6.00 2.69
CA HIS A 150 6.36 -5.83 1.23
C HIS A 150 5.04 -5.21 0.72
N PRO A 151 5.01 -4.60 -0.48
CA PRO A 151 3.92 -3.75 -1.02
C PRO A 151 2.51 -4.34 -1.11
N TYR A 152 2.39 -5.65 -0.99
CA TYR A 152 1.14 -6.38 -1.08
C TYR A 152 0.74 -7.05 0.24
N CYS A 153 1.52 -6.82 1.28
CA CYS A 153 1.22 -7.21 2.65
C CYS A 153 0.56 -6.07 3.40
N ARG A 154 -0.14 -6.44 4.48
CA ARG A 154 -0.75 -5.48 5.41
C ARG A 154 0.02 -5.44 6.74
N HIS A 155 1.20 -6.04 6.80
CA HIS A 155 2.02 -6.02 8.01
C HIS A 155 2.53 -4.61 8.27
N ASN A 156 2.57 -4.27 9.55
CA ASN A 156 3.26 -3.14 10.13
C ASN A 156 4.05 -3.64 11.34
N MET A 157 4.87 -2.76 11.91
CA MET A 157 5.44 -2.97 13.24
C MET A 157 4.77 -2.00 14.20
N ASN A 158 4.42 -2.48 15.39
CA ASN A 158 3.88 -1.65 16.46
C ASN A 158 4.82 -1.71 17.67
N PRO A 159 4.99 -0.62 18.44
CA PRO A 159 5.59 -0.72 19.76
C PRO A 159 4.86 -1.79 20.58
N TRP A 160 5.62 -2.65 21.26
CA TRP A 160 5.07 -3.69 22.14
C TRP A 160 5.50 -3.47 23.58
N PHE A 161 4.56 -3.64 24.51
CA PHE A 161 4.76 -3.61 25.95
C PHE A 161 4.47 -4.99 26.55
N PRO A 162 5.10 -5.37 27.68
CA PRO A 162 4.94 -6.70 28.27
C PRO A 162 3.51 -7.16 28.56
N ASP A 163 2.60 -6.22 28.79
CA ASP A 163 1.19 -6.49 29.08
C ASP A 163 0.32 -6.57 27.81
N ASP A 164 0.89 -6.32 26.63
CA ASP A 164 0.17 -6.35 25.36
C ASP A 164 -0.11 -7.80 24.91
N VAL A 165 -1.34 -8.03 24.48
CA VAL A 165 -1.77 -9.31 23.91
C VAL A 165 -1.19 -9.50 22.51
N ILE A 166 -0.72 -10.72 22.24
CA ILE A 166 -0.18 -11.13 20.96
C ILE A 166 -1.21 -12.07 20.32
N ASP A 167 -1.53 -11.83 19.04
CA ASP A 167 -2.38 -12.75 18.28
C ASP A 167 -1.64 -14.06 17.97
N ASP A 168 -2.36 -15.17 18.06
CA ASP A 168 -1.85 -16.47 17.65
C ASP A 168 -1.38 -16.44 16.18
N PRO A 169 -0.15 -16.89 15.89
CA PRO A 169 0.33 -16.95 14.52
C PRO A 169 -0.51 -17.96 13.72
N PRO A 170 -1.02 -17.59 12.53
CA PRO A 170 -1.80 -18.51 11.73
C PRO A 170 -0.92 -19.65 11.24
N ASN A 171 -1.55 -20.80 10.95
CA ASN A 171 -0.84 -21.93 10.37
C ASN A 171 -0.15 -21.52 9.06
N VAL A 172 1.16 -21.76 8.97
CA VAL A 172 1.98 -21.31 7.83
C VAL A 172 1.49 -21.85 6.50
N LYS A 173 1.06 -23.13 6.47
CA LYS A 173 0.58 -23.79 5.27
C LYS A 173 -0.76 -23.20 4.84
N GLU A 174 -1.69 -23.09 5.77
CA GLU A 174 -3.01 -22.52 5.53
C GLU A 174 -2.92 -21.06 5.04
N SER A 175 -2.14 -20.22 5.73
CA SER A 175 -1.93 -18.82 5.32
C SER A 175 -1.32 -18.72 3.92
N SER A 176 -0.40 -19.61 3.56
CA SER A 176 0.23 -19.62 2.23
C SER A 176 -0.76 -20.01 1.13
N GLU A 177 -1.62 -21.00 1.39
CA GLU A 177 -2.68 -21.43 0.49
C GLU A 177 -3.72 -20.32 0.30
N LEU A 178 -4.15 -19.67 1.39
CA LEU A 178 -5.05 -18.52 1.36
C LEU A 178 -4.45 -17.34 0.60
N TYR A 179 -3.15 -17.07 0.80
CA TYR A 179 -2.45 -16.04 0.04
C TYR A 179 -2.45 -16.33 -1.46
N ALA A 180 -2.13 -17.56 -1.87
CA ALA A 180 -2.14 -17.96 -3.28
C ALA A 180 -3.56 -17.82 -3.89
N GLN A 181 -4.59 -18.26 -3.18
CA GLN A 181 -5.99 -18.09 -3.61
C GLN A 181 -6.37 -16.61 -3.75
N ASN A 182 -5.97 -15.76 -2.80
CA ASN A 182 -6.20 -14.31 -2.87
C ASN A 182 -5.46 -13.66 -4.06
N GLN A 183 -4.22 -14.06 -4.35
CA GLN A 183 -3.48 -13.56 -5.51
C GLN A 183 -4.16 -13.96 -6.83
N GLN A 184 -4.61 -15.21 -6.96
CA GLN A 184 -5.36 -15.67 -8.12
C GLN A 184 -6.69 -14.90 -8.26
N TRP A 185 -7.42 -14.70 -7.17
CA TRP A 185 -8.64 -13.91 -7.15
C TRP A 185 -8.41 -12.47 -7.63
N LYS A 186 -7.37 -11.80 -7.11
CA LYS A 186 -6.96 -10.45 -7.51
C LYS A 186 -6.60 -10.41 -8.99
N TYR A 187 -5.87 -11.40 -9.50
CA TYR A 187 -5.53 -11.51 -10.92
C TYR A 187 -6.78 -11.58 -11.81
N LEU A 188 -7.74 -12.44 -11.46
CA LEU A 188 -9.00 -12.58 -12.18
C LEU A 188 -9.81 -11.27 -12.15
N LYS A 189 -9.90 -10.61 -10.98
CA LYS A 189 -10.56 -9.30 -10.85
C LYS A 189 -9.90 -8.20 -11.65
N ARG A 190 -8.56 -8.12 -11.64
CA ARG A 190 -7.79 -7.12 -12.41
C ARG A 190 -8.07 -7.27 -13.90
N ASN A 191 -8.07 -8.51 -14.42
CA ASN A 191 -8.37 -8.75 -15.82
C ASN A 191 -9.83 -8.41 -16.16
N LYS A 192 -10.81 -8.83 -15.35
CA LYS A 192 -12.21 -8.42 -15.56
C LYS A 192 -12.36 -6.89 -15.56
N LYS A 193 -11.72 -6.19 -14.62
CA LYS A 193 -11.74 -4.73 -14.53
C LYS A 193 -11.12 -4.07 -15.76
N LYS A 194 -9.96 -4.57 -16.24
CA LYS A 194 -9.31 -4.08 -17.47
C LYS A 194 -10.29 -4.03 -18.63
N TYR A 195 -11.01 -5.12 -18.91
CA TYR A 195 -11.99 -5.14 -20.00
C TYR A 195 -13.25 -4.33 -19.70
N THR A 196 -13.66 -4.26 -18.43
CA THR A 196 -14.76 -3.36 -18.02
C THR A 196 -14.43 -1.90 -18.36
N ASP A 197 -13.21 -1.45 -18.05
CA ASP A 197 -12.77 -0.09 -18.31
C ASP A 197 -12.63 0.18 -19.82
N ARG A 198 -12.14 -0.79 -20.60
CA ARG A 198 -12.08 -0.68 -22.07
C ARG A 198 -13.47 -0.56 -22.72
N ILE A 199 -14.42 -1.40 -22.31
CA ILE A 199 -15.80 -1.33 -22.80
C ILE A 199 -16.42 0.03 -22.47
N LYS A 200 -16.23 0.55 -21.24
CA LYS A 200 -16.74 1.87 -20.85
C LYS A 200 -16.18 2.98 -21.74
N LYS A 201 -14.87 2.96 -22.01
CA LYS A 201 -14.22 3.94 -22.90
C LYS A 201 -14.73 3.84 -24.34
N ALA A 202 -14.80 2.63 -24.89
CA ALA A 202 -15.31 2.41 -26.25
C ALA A 202 -16.75 2.91 -26.40
N LYS A 203 -17.63 2.61 -25.44
CA LYS A 203 -19.01 3.12 -25.41
C LYS A 203 -19.07 4.65 -25.38
N ALA A 204 -18.25 5.29 -24.55
CA ALA A 204 -18.20 6.75 -24.46
C ALA A 204 -17.73 7.41 -25.77
N CYS A 205 -16.93 6.70 -26.57
CA CYS A 205 -16.43 7.17 -27.87
C CYS A 205 -17.25 6.66 -29.07
N GLY A 206 -18.35 5.93 -28.85
CA GLY A 206 -19.15 5.33 -29.94
C GLY A 206 -18.41 4.25 -30.76
N LEU A 207 -17.38 3.62 -30.19
CA LEU A 207 -16.56 2.61 -30.86
C LEU A 207 -17.08 1.19 -30.60
N ASP A 208 -16.82 0.27 -31.54
CA ASP A 208 -17.11 -1.16 -31.34
C ASP A 208 -16.34 -1.72 -30.13
N HIS A 209 -17.05 -2.48 -29.31
CA HIS A 209 -16.53 -3.13 -28.09
C HIS A 209 -16.86 -4.63 -28.05
N SER A 210 -17.25 -5.24 -29.17
CA SER A 210 -17.62 -6.66 -29.28
C SER A 210 -16.50 -7.59 -28.76
N LYS A 211 -15.26 -7.40 -29.23
CA LYS A 211 -14.08 -8.18 -28.83
C LYS A 211 -13.77 -8.07 -27.34
N ASP A 212 -13.84 -6.86 -26.79
CA ASP A 212 -13.62 -6.63 -25.35
C ASP A 212 -14.74 -7.24 -24.50
N SER A 213 -15.98 -7.29 -25.01
CA SER A 213 -17.12 -7.92 -24.35
C SER A 213 -16.98 -9.44 -24.26
N ILE A 214 -16.47 -10.09 -25.32
CA ILE A 214 -16.15 -11.53 -25.32
C ILE A 214 -15.10 -11.82 -24.23
N LYS A 215 -14.01 -11.03 -24.20
CA LYS A 215 -12.96 -11.19 -23.19
C LYS A 215 -13.47 -10.92 -21.78
N TRP A 216 -14.34 -9.93 -21.59
CA TRP A 216 -14.96 -9.68 -20.30
C TRP A 216 -15.77 -10.89 -19.81
N ASN A 217 -16.55 -11.52 -20.69
CA ASN A 217 -17.32 -12.73 -20.38
C ASN A 217 -16.41 -13.90 -20.00
N GLU A 218 -15.32 -14.12 -20.74
CA GLU A 218 -14.31 -15.14 -20.43
C GLU A 218 -13.77 -14.97 -18.99
N TRP A 219 -13.31 -13.77 -18.64
CA TRP A 219 -12.77 -13.49 -17.30
C TRP A 219 -13.85 -13.53 -16.21
N ASN A 220 -15.07 -13.09 -16.51
CA ASN A 220 -16.19 -13.16 -15.57
C ASN A 220 -16.57 -14.61 -15.25
N ASN A 221 -16.58 -15.48 -16.24
CA ASN A 221 -16.85 -16.91 -16.06
C ASN A 221 -15.74 -17.59 -15.26
N ARG A 222 -14.46 -17.31 -15.59
CA ARG A 222 -13.32 -17.79 -14.79
C ARG A 222 -13.41 -17.36 -13.33
N LEU A 223 -13.74 -16.09 -13.08
CA LEU A 223 -13.91 -15.57 -11.72
C LEU A 223 -15.08 -16.23 -10.99
N LYS A 224 -16.21 -16.47 -11.66
CA LYS A 224 -17.36 -17.19 -11.09
C LYS A 224 -16.99 -18.62 -10.72
N SER A 225 -16.32 -19.35 -11.63
CA SER A 225 -15.87 -20.72 -11.38
C SER A 225 -14.88 -20.78 -10.21
N PHE A 226 -13.90 -19.87 -10.18
CA PHE A 226 -12.94 -19.77 -9.08
C PHE A 226 -13.64 -19.44 -7.75
N ASN A 227 -14.60 -18.52 -7.73
CA ASN A 227 -15.37 -18.20 -6.54
C ASN A 227 -16.26 -19.36 -6.04
N LYS A 228 -16.56 -20.34 -6.90
CA LYS A 228 -17.31 -21.55 -6.52
C LYS A 228 -16.38 -22.64 -5.98
N SER A 229 -15.12 -22.67 -6.43
CA SER A 229 -14.13 -23.65 -5.97
C SER A 229 -13.47 -23.29 -4.64
N ILE A 230 -13.60 -22.06 -4.17
CA ILE A 230 -13.01 -21.59 -2.90
C ILE A 230 -14.10 -21.36 -1.85
N ASN A 231 -13.79 -21.67 -0.59
CA ASN A 231 -14.67 -21.36 0.53
C ASN A 231 -14.59 -19.85 0.87
N ARG A 232 -15.68 -19.11 0.64
CA ARG A 232 -15.70 -17.64 0.71
C ARG A 232 -15.43 -17.06 2.10
N ASN A 233 -15.64 -17.84 3.15
CA ASN A 233 -15.49 -17.37 4.54
C ASN A 233 -14.03 -17.04 4.92
N LEU A 234 -13.05 -17.45 4.11
CA LEU A 234 -11.62 -17.28 4.42
C LEU A 234 -10.94 -16.10 3.66
N ILE A 235 -11.64 -15.45 2.73
CA ILE A 235 -11.04 -14.42 1.84
C ILE A 235 -11.51 -13.00 2.20
N HIS A 236 -12.53 -12.87 3.03
CA HIS A 236 -13.15 -11.60 3.41
C HIS A 236 -12.62 -10.98 4.72
N VAL A 237 -11.47 -11.44 5.23
CA VAL A 237 -10.77 -10.85 6.38
C VAL A 237 -9.81 -9.72 5.96
#